data_AF-A0A7H0HFR4-F1
#
_entry.id   AF-A0A7H0HFR4-F1
#
_cell.length_a   1.000
_cell.length_b   1.000
_cell.length_c   1.000
_cell.angle_alpha   90.00
_cell.angle_beta   90.00
_cell.angle_gamma   90.00
#
_symmetry.space_group_name_H-M   'P 1'
#
loop_
_entity.id
_entity.type
_entity.pdbx_description
1 polymer ?
#
loop_
_entity_poly.entity_id
_entity_poly.type
_entity_poly.pdbx_seq_one_letter_code
_entity_poly.pdbx_strand_id
1 'polypeptide(L)'
;MHPNFRAAQPTLPLSARWLAWGALFALALAVSGPVAAQTKGLDPAKPGVAVYPGAKHDAATSEFLRTSLQVDGAAYRTADDVAKVAAFYKGQAGVQAMGDAAKDSAAFTAGCKEEFNAVLKKKITTGCALQITVQRPWMDMKTGKMMPDTLVSIVKQP
;
A
#
# COMPACT_ATOMS: atom_id res chain seq x y z
N MET A 1 5.83 -72.49 -15.00
CA MET A 1 4.45 -72.07 -15.27
C MET A 1 4.46 -70.61 -15.70
N HIS A 2 4.14 -70.38 -16.98
CA HIS A 2 3.63 -69.17 -17.66
C HIS A 2 4.26 -67.76 -17.46
N PRO A 3 4.21 -66.90 -18.50
CA PRO A 3 5.36 -66.12 -18.96
C PRO A 3 5.26 -64.58 -18.78
N ASN A 4 6.40 -63.93 -19.01
CA ASN A 4 6.56 -62.51 -19.40
C ASN A 4 5.56 -62.09 -20.48
N PHE A 5 4.97 -60.89 -20.39
CA PHE A 5 4.83 -59.98 -21.54
C PHE A 5 4.58 -58.53 -21.09
N ARG A 6 5.41 -57.65 -21.65
CA ARG A 6 5.37 -56.18 -21.62
C ARG A 6 4.26 -55.72 -22.56
N ALA A 7 3.28 -54.96 -22.09
CA ALA A 7 2.25 -54.38 -22.94
C ALA A 7 2.54 -52.89 -23.21
N ALA A 8 2.58 -52.54 -24.49
CA ALA A 8 2.70 -51.19 -25.01
C ALA A 8 1.37 -50.41 -24.88
N GLN A 9 1.48 -49.09 -24.83
CA GLN A 9 0.37 -48.14 -24.87
C GLN A 9 -0.39 -48.20 -26.21
N PRO A 10 -1.70 -47.89 -26.21
CA PRO A 10 -2.36 -47.29 -27.37
C PRO A 10 -2.82 -45.85 -27.07
N THR A 11 -2.38 -44.95 -27.94
CA THR A 11 -2.84 -43.57 -28.12
C THR A 11 -4.32 -43.54 -28.48
N LEU A 12 -5.12 -42.71 -27.81
CA LEU A 12 -6.52 -42.46 -28.18
C LEU A 12 -6.68 -41.08 -28.86
N PRO A 13 -7.50 -41.00 -29.93
CA PRO A 13 -7.58 -39.85 -30.82
C PRO A 13 -8.51 -38.72 -30.33
N LEU A 14 -8.22 -37.51 -30.83
CA LEU A 14 -9.08 -36.33 -30.81
C LEU A 14 -10.36 -36.57 -31.61
N SER A 15 -11.53 -36.49 -30.95
CA SER A 15 -12.83 -35.96 -31.45
C SER A 15 -14.05 -36.76 -30.93
N ALA A 16 -15.18 -36.04 -30.74
CA ALA A 16 -16.52 -36.53 -30.36
C ALA A 16 -16.68 -36.94 -28.86
N ARG A 17 -17.01 -36.06 -27.90
CA ARG A 17 -18.15 -35.13 -27.73
C ARG A 17 -19.48 -35.86 -27.36
N TRP A 18 -19.89 -35.66 -26.09
CA TRP A 18 -21.22 -35.82 -25.46
C TRP A 18 -21.69 -37.20 -24.95
N LEU A 19 -21.67 -37.39 -23.62
CA LEU A 19 -22.88 -37.39 -22.77
C LEU A 19 -22.49 -37.35 -21.29
N ALA A 20 -23.25 -36.55 -20.55
CA ALA A 20 -22.99 -36.05 -19.21
C ALA A 20 -23.23 -37.08 -18.10
N TRP A 21 -22.44 -36.97 -17.04
CA TRP A 21 -22.70 -37.15 -15.59
C TRP A 21 -21.32 -36.89 -14.96
N GLY A 22 -21.04 -35.90 -14.13
CA GLY A 22 -21.85 -35.18 -13.16
C GLY A 22 -20.89 -34.91 -12.00
N ALA A 23 -20.35 -33.69 -11.90
CA ALA A 23 -19.80 -33.13 -10.68
C ALA A 23 -19.45 -31.66 -10.94
N LEU A 24 -20.32 -30.78 -10.46
CA LEU A 24 -20.07 -29.36 -10.33
C LEU A 24 -18.78 -29.12 -9.54
N PHE A 25 -17.79 -28.52 -10.18
CA PHE A 25 -16.85 -27.62 -9.52
C PHE A 25 -16.90 -26.28 -10.26
N ALA A 26 -18.00 -25.56 -10.04
CA ALA A 26 -17.99 -24.12 -10.22
C ALA A 26 -17.39 -23.54 -8.94
N LEU A 27 -16.10 -23.21 -8.95
CA LEU A 27 -15.59 -22.17 -8.07
C LEU A 27 -15.01 -21.05 -8.92
N ALA A 28 -15.69 -19.93 -8.80
CA ALA A 28 -15.57 -18.75 -9.60
C ALA A 28 -14.16 -18.15 -9.55
N LEU A 29 -13.77 -17.59 -10.69
CA LEU A 29 -12.82 -16.49 -10.80
C LEU A 29 -13.17 -15.41 -9.77
N ALA A 30 -12.31 -15.23 -8.77
CA ALA A 30 -12.29 -14.05 -7.91
C ALA A 30 -10.95 -13.34 -8.08
N VAL A 31 -10.93 -12.46 -9.08
CA VAL A 31 -10.15 -11.23 -9.23
C VAL A 31 -9.18 -10.95 -8.06
N SER A 32 -7.89 -11.24 -8.24
CA SER A 32 -6.81 -10.68 -7.41
C SER A 32 -6.53 -9.24 -7.85
N GLY A 33 -7.55 -8.39 -7.81
CA GLY A 33 -7.37 -6.94 -7.89
C GLY A 33 -6.81 -6.46 -6.55
N PRO A 34 -5.97 -5.41 -6.52
CA PRO A 34 -5.53 -4.84 -5.25
C PRO A 34 -6.78 -4.35 -4.53
N VAL A 35 -7.07 -4.97 -3.38
CA VAL A 35 -8.08 -4.47 -2.44
C VAL A 35 -7.57 -3.14 -1.93
N ALA A 36 -8.02 -2.06 -2.59
CA ALA A 36 -7.97 -0.74 -2.02
C ALA A 36 -8.90 -0.74 -0.81
N ALA A 37 -8.34 -1.00 0.38
CA ALA A 37 -8.98 -0.66 1.63
C ALA A 37 -9.11 0.87 1.68
N GLN A 38 -10.20 1.39 1.10
CA GLN A 38 -10.55 2.79 1.15
C GLN A 38 -10.96 3.12 2.60
N THR A 39 -10.00 3.58 3.40
CA THR A 39 -10.31 4.22 4.67
C THR A 39 -11.02 5.54 4.38
N LYS A 40 -12.32 5.55 4.70
CA LYS A 40 -13.19 6.73 4.74
C LYS A 40 -12.55 7.78 5.65
N GLY A 41 -11.82 8.72 5.05
CA GLY A 41 -11.01 9.71 5.77
C GLY A 41 -10.28 10.71 4.86
N LEU A 42 -9.98 10.33 3.61
CA LEU A 42 -9.55 11.27 2.56
C LEU A 42 -10.47 11.12 1.35
N ASP A 43 -11.08 12.24 0.95
CA ASP A 43 -12.00 12.40 -0.17
C ASP A 43 -11.39 11.86 -1.49
N PRO A 44 -12.03 10.91 -2.21
CA PRO A 44 -11.52 10.35 -3.45
C PRO A 44 -11.50 11.34 -4.64
N ALA A 45 -12.11 12.52 -4.50
CA ALA A 45 -12.03 13.62 -5.45
C ALA A 45 -10.87 14.61 -5.15
N LYS A 46 -10.12 14.37 -4.08
CA LYS A 46 -8.87 15.06 -3.72
C LYS A 46 -7.76 14.02 -3.72
N PRO A 47 -6.47 14.38 -3.85
CA PRO A 47 -5.37 13.43 -4.01
C PRO A 47 -5.25 12.52 -2.76
N GLY A 48 -6.05 11.46 -2.74
CA GLY A 48 -6.23 10.55 -1.63
C GLY A 48 -5.22 9.44 -1.73
N VAL A 49 -4.13 9.59 -1.00
CA VAL A 49 -3.12 8.55 -0.89
C VAL A 49 -3.72 7.36 -0.14
N ALA A 50 -3.57 6.17 -0.72
CA ALA A 50 -4.01 4.93 -0.10
C ALA A 50 -3.19 4.66 1.17
N VAL A 51 -3.87 4.22 2.23
CA VAL A 51 -3.21 3.77 3.46
C VAL A 51 -2.51 2.44 3.21
N TYR A 52 -1.34 2.23 3.82
CA TYR A 52 -0.60 0.98 3.69
C TYR A 52 -1.44 -0.24 4.10
N PRO A 53 -1.59 -1.26 3.23
CA PRO A 53 -2.38 -2.45 3.51
C PRO A 53 -1.89 -3.18 4.77
N GLY A 54 -2.82 -3.52 5.66
CA GLY A 54 -2.50 -4.19 6.92
C GLY A 54 -1.99 -3.26 8.03
N ALA A 55 -1.78 -1.96 7.75
CA ALA A 55 -1.56 -0.99 8.82
C ALA A 55 -2.84 -0.77 9.63
N LYS A 56 -2.70 -0.76 10.96
CA LYS A 56 -3.80 -0.52 11.90
C LYS A 56 -3.82 0.95 12.30
N HIS A 57 -5.00 1.56 12.31
CA HIS A 57 -5.14 2.94 12.79
C HIS A 57 -4.71 3.05 14.26
N ASP A 58 -3.80 3.98 14.55
CA ASP A 58 -3.38 4.30 15.92
C ASP A 58 -4.17 5.54 16.38
N ALA A 59 -5.28 5.30 17.06
CA ALA A 59 -6.19 6.36 17.49
C ALA A 59 -5.53 7.36 18.44
N ALA A 60 -4.66 6.89 19.35
CA ALA A 60 -4.00 7.74 20.33
C ALA A 60 -2.99 8.69 19.66
N THR A 61 -2.18 8.18 18.74
CA THR A 61 -1.22 8.98 17.99
C THR A 61 -1.93 9.93 17.03
N SER A 62 -2.99 9.46 16.35
CA SER A 62 -3.85 10.31 15.52
C SER A 62 -4.47 11.46 16.29
N GLU A 63 -4.95 11.22 17.51
CA GLU A 63 -5.49 12.27 18.38
C GLU A 63 -4.40 13.25 18.81
N PHE A 64 -3.21 12.76 19.16
CA PHE A 64 -2.06 13.59 19.50
C PHE A 64 -1.66 14.53 18.34
N LEU A 65 -1.61 14.02 17.10
CA LEU A 65 -1.33 14.84 15.91
C LEU A 65 -2.31 16.03 15.80
N ARG A 66 -3.60 15.80 16.01
CA ARG A 66 -4.64 16.84 15.89
C ARG A 66 -4.64 17.82 17.05
N THR A 67 -4.46 17.31 18.27
CA THR A 67 -4.62 18.12 19.49
C THR A 67 -3.34 18.84 19.90
N SER A 68 -2.20 18.16 19.80
CA SER A 68 -0.92 18.65 20.33
C SER A 68 -0.07 19.29 19.24
N LEU A 69 -0.08 18.72 18.03
CA LEU A 69 0.65 19.29 16.89
C LEU A 69 -0.22 20.17 15.99
N GLN A 70 -1.53 20.24 16.26
CA GLN A 70 -2.51 21.02 15.49
C GLN A 70 -2.50 20.73 13.98
N VAL A 71 -2.11 19.51 13.60
CA VAL A 71 -2.14 19.05 12.21
C VAL A 71 -3.31 18.12 11.97
N ASP A 72 -4.06 18.34 10.89
CA ASP A 72 -5.13 17.42 10.49
C ASP A 72 -4.52 16.20 9.82
N GLY A 73 -4.65 15.03 10.44
CA GLY A 73 -4.08 13.80 9.92
C GLY A 73 -4.48 12.56 10.68
N ALA A 74 -3.87 11.44 10.29
CA ALA A 74 -4.02 10.16 10.95
C ALA A 74 -2.69 9.39 10.98
N ALA A 75 -2.53 8.59 12.02
CA ALA A 75 -1.42 7.69 12.24
C ALA A 75 -1.87 6.23 12.10
N TYR A 76 -1.01 5.41 11.53
CA TYR A 76 -1.20 3.99 11.33
C TYR A 76 0.06 3.24 11.69
N ARG A 77 -0.09 1.99 12.12
CA ARG A 77 1.03 1.15 12.57
C ARG A 77 1.04 -0.19 11.87
N THR A 78 2.24 -0.65 11.53
CA THR A 78 2.46 -1.95 10.92
C THR A 78 3.76 -2.57 11.44
N ALA A 79 3.84 -3.90 11.45
CA ALA A 79 5.06 -4.62 11.78
C ALA A 79 6.06 -4.69 10.61
N ASP A 80 5.60 -4.38 9.39
CA ASP A 80 6.42 -4.33 8.18
C ASP A 80 7.51 -3.25 8.30
N ASP A 81 8.66 -3.46 7.66
CA ASP A 81 9.76 -2.50 7.67
C ASP A 81 9.52 -1.25 6.79
N VAL A 82 10.38 -0.24 6.97
CA VAL A 82 10.31 1.03 6.26
C VAL A 82 10.46 0.83 4.76
N ALA A 83 11.33 -0.08 4.30
CA ALA A 83 11.59 -0.27 2.87
C ALA A 83 10.34 -0.78 2.14
N LYS A 84 9.63 -1.75 2.74
CA LYS A 84 8.39 -2.29 2.20
C LYS A 84 7.27 -1.25 2.16
N VAL A 85 7.11 -0.49 3.25
CA VAL A 85 6.09 0.58 3.32
C VAL A 85 6.43 1.74 2.38
N ALA A 86 7.70 2.12 2.27
CA ALA A 86 8.18 3.16 1.37
C ALA A 86 7.97 2.77 -0.10
N ALA A 87 8.24 1.52 -0.47
CA ALA A 87 8.00 1.01 -1.82
C ALA A 87 6.51 1.12 -2.21
N PHE A 88 5.60 0.84 -1.28
CA PHE A 88 4.16 1.02 -1.49
C PHE A 88 3.80 2.47 -1.79
N TYR A 89 4.24 3.43 -0.97
CA TYR A 89 3.93 4.85 -1.18
C TYR A 89 4.58 5.42 -2.43
N LYS A 90 5.83 5.04 -2.71
CA LYS A 90 6.55 5.42 -3.94
C LYS A 90 5.84 4.93 -5.21
N GLY A 91 5.11 3.82 -5.13
CA GLY A 91 4.34 3.26 -6.24
C GLY A 91 3.00 3.94 -6.51
N GLN A 92 2.55 4.85 -5.64
CA GLN A 92 1.26 5.51 -5.82
C GLN A 92 1.35 6.72 -6.76
N ALA A 93 0.34 6.87 -7.62
CA ALA A 93 0.24 8.01 -8.51
C ALA A 93 0.11 9.32 -7.73
N GLY A 94 0.88 10.34 -8.12
CA GLY A 94 0.84 11.66 -7.48
C GLY A 94 1.52 11.73 -6.12
N VAL A 95 2.27 10.70 -5.73
CA VAL A 95 3.16 10.69 -4.56
C VAL A 95 4.60 10.95 -5.00
N GLN A 96 5.29 11.84 -4.29
CA GLN A 96 6.69 12.19 -4.54
C GLN A 96 7.50 12.00 -3.27
N ALA A 97 8.70 11.44 -3.40
CA ALA A 97 9.59 11.28 -2.25
C ALA A 97 10.21 12.63 -1.86
N MET A 98 10.29 12.91 -0.56
CA MET A 98 10.95 14.09 0.02
C MET A 98 12.43 13.79 0.34
N GLY A 99 13.14 13.23 -0.64
CA GLY A 99 14.51 12.73 -0.47
C GLY A 99 14.60 11.20 -0.53
N ASP A 100 15.79 10.67 -0.27
CA ASP A 100 16.02 9.23 -0.26
C ASP A 100 15.43 8.59 1.00
N ALA A 101 14.82 7.41 0.82
CA ALA A 101 14.41 6.60 1.95
C ALA A 101 15.66 6.11 2.70
N ALA A 102 15.76 6.44 3.97
CA ALA A 102 16.73 5.86 4.88
C ALA A 102 16.25 4.49 5.38
N LYS A 103 17.14 3.76 6.04
CA LYS A 103 16.82 2.45 6.63
C LYS A 103 15.71 2.55 7.68
N ASP A 104 15.65 3.66 8.39
CA ASP A 104 14.78 3.94 9.53
C ASP A 104 13.64 4.91 9.23
N SER A 105 13.67 5.59 8.07
CA SER A 105 12.65 6.58 7.75
C SER A 105 12.49 6.82 6.25
N ALA A 106 11.28 7.22 5.87
CA ALA A 106 10.98 7.75 4.54
C ALA A 106 9.92 8.84 4.65
N ALA A 107 10.00 9.83 3.77
CA ALA A 107 9.03 10.92 3.71
C ALA A 107 8.55 11.13 2.27
N PHE A 108 7.26 11.43 2.13
CA PHE A 108 6.63 11.65 0.85
C PHE A 108 5.66 12.83 0.94
N THR A 109 5.42 13.49 -0.19
CA THR A 109 4.31 14.42 -0.38
C THR A 109 3.35 13.90 -1.42
N ALA A 110 2.11 14.35 -1.35
CA ALA A 110 1.13 14.04 -2.38
C ALA A 110 0.20 15.21 -2.63
N GLY A 111 -0.42 15.20 -3.82
CA GLY A 111 -1.36 16.23 -4.21
C GLY A 111 -0.71 17.58 -4.48
N CYS A 112 0.54 17.58 -4.91
CA CYS A 112 1.27 18.79 -5.22
C CYS A 112 0.87 19.35 -6.58
N LYS A 113 0.99 20.67 -6.71
CA LYS A 113 0.85 21.41 -7.95
C LYS A 113 2.22 21.63 -8.56
N GLU A 114 2.31 21.53 -9.88
CA GLU A 114 3.47 22.02 -10.61
C GLU A 114 3.20 23.44 -11.06
N GLU A 115 4.04 24.37 -10.62
CA GLU A 115 3.96 25.77 -11.01
C GLU A 115 5.28 26.20 -11.63
N PHE A 116 5.22 26.95 -12.72
CA PHE A 116 6.43 27.51 -13.31
C PHE A 116 6.94 28.65 -12.44
N ASN A 117 8.14 28.49 -11.87
CA ASN A 117 8.81 29.57 -11.18
C ASN A 117 9.63 30.37 -12.18
N ALA A 118 9.20 31.61 -12.46
CA ALA A 118 9.86 32.49 -13.41
C ALA A 118 11.29 32.89 -12.99
N VAL A 119 11.58 32.93 -11.68
CA VAL A 119 12.92 33.26 -11.15
C VAL A 119 13.88 32.10 -11.38
N LEU A 120 13.43 30.87 -11.11
CA LEU A 120 14.23 29.66 -11.30
C LEU A 120 14.16 29.11 -12.73
N LYS A 121 13.35 29.73 -13.60
CA LYS A 121 13.08 29.33 -14.99
C LYS A 121 12.77 27.84 -15.15
N LYS A 122 12.13 27.24 -14.14
CA LYS A 122 11.79 25.82 -14.11
C LYS A 122 10.47 25.61 -13.37
N LYS A 123 9.81 24.49 -13.65
CA LYS A 123 8.70 24.04 -12.83
C LYS A 123 9.21 23.68 -11.44
N ILE A 124 8.48 24.16 -10.43
CA ILE A 124 8.65 23.78 -9.04
C ILE A 124 7.38 23.10 -8.57
N THR A 125 7.53 22.26 -7.57
CA THR A 125 6.41 21.58 -6.94
C THR A 125 6.02 22.32 -5.67
N THR A 126 4.78 22.81 -5.62
CA THR A 126 4.22 23.63 -4.54
C THR A 126 2.84 23.13 -4.15
N GLY A 127 2.32 23.61 -3.01
CA GLY A 127 0.93 23.36 -2.60
C GLY A 127 0.58 21.87 -2.49
N CYS A 128 1.52 21.04 -2.02
CA CYS A 128 1.25 19.65 -1.69
C CYS A 128 0.15 19.58 -0.65
N ALA A 129 -0.89 18.80 -0.91
CA ALA A 129 -2.01 18.65 0.01
C ALA A 129 -1.68 17.79 1.23
N LEU A 130 -0.75 16.84 1.08
CA LEU A 130 -0.43 15.83 2.09
C LEU A 130 1.07 15.65 2.26
N GLN A 131 1.46 15.31 3.48
CA GLN A 131 2.76 14.77 3.84
C GLN A 131 2.56 13.39 4.48
N ILE A 132 3.32 12.40 3.99
CA ILE A 132 3.39 11.06 4.55
C ILE A 132 4.77 10.88 5.17
N THR A 133 4.84 10.43 6.42
CA THR A 133 6.10 9.99 7.02
C THR A 133 5.99 8.54 7.43
N VAL A 134 7.07 7.80 7.24
CA VAL A 134 7.24 6.39 7.62
C VAL A 134 8.45 6.33 8.52
N GLN A 135 8.33 5.81 9.73
CA GLN A 135 9.41 5.82 10.73
C GLN A 135 9.48 4.49 11.49
N ARG A 136 10.69 3.95 11.64
CA ARG A 136 11.02 2.78 12.47
C ARG A 136 12.48 2.82 12.96
N PRO A 137 12.74 2.70 14.28
CA PRO A 137 11.75 2.79 15.35
C PRO A 137 11.19 4.23 15.42
N TRP A 138 10.10 4.42 16.14
CA TRP A 138 9.53 5.74 16.38
C TRP A 138 9.34 5.97 17.88
N MET A 139 9.37 7.23 18.31
CA MET A 139 9.11 7.57 19.70
C MET A 139 7.62 7.86 19.88
N ASP A 140 6.95 7.10 20.75
CA ASP A 140 5.61 7.44 21.19
C ASP A 140 5.70 8.70 22.04
N MET A 141 5.28 9.83 21.47
CA MET A 141 5.38 11.15 22.11
C MET A 141 4.52 11.27 23.36
N LYS A 142 3.51 10.42 23.54
CA LYS A 142 2.68 10.40 24.75
C LYS A 142 3.38 9.68 25.89
N THR A 143 4.09 8.58 25.59
CA THR A 143 4.70 7.71 26.62
C THR A 143 6.21 7.86 26.74
N GLY A 144 6.87 8.56 25.80
CA GLY A 144 8.32 8.67 25.68
C GLY A 144 9.03 7.36 25.29
N LYS A 145 8.28 6.30 24.97
CA LYS A 145 8.85 4.98 24.68
C LYS A 145 9.25 4.86 23.22
N MET A 146 10.38 4.20 22.99
CA MET A 146 10.78 3.77 21.65
C MET A 146 9.96 2.55 21.24
N MET A 147 9.22 2.69 20.16
CA MET A 147 8.36 1.67 19.59
C MET A 147 9.09 0.99 18.43
N PRO A 148 9.23 -0.36 18.47
CA PRO A 148 10.07 -1.08 17.51
C PRO A 148 9.37 -1.37 16.18
N ASP A 149 8.08 -1.09 16.07
CA ASP A 149 7.28 -1.24 14.86
C ASP A 149 7.34 0.02 13.99
N THR A 150 6.66 0.01 12.84
CA THR A 150 6.65 1.14 11.90
C THR A 150 5.42 2.00 12.12
N LEU A 151 5.65 3.31 12.28
CA LEU A 151 4.62 4.33 12.25
C LEU A 151 4.51 4.91 10.84
N VAL A 152 3.28 5.08 10.38
CA VAL A 152 2.95 5.84 9.18
C VAL A 152 2.03 7.00 9.58
N SER A 153 2.49 8.23 9.40
CA SER A 153 1.65 9.41 9.60
C SER A 153 1.26 9.99 8.25
N ILE A 154 -0.03 10.24 8.01
CA ILE A 154 -0.53 10.95 6.85
C ILE A 154 -1.21 12.22 7.36
N VAL A 155 -0.61 13.37 7.07
CA VAL A 155 -1.07 14.68 7.54
C VAL A 155 -1.34 15.61 6.38
N LYS A 156 -2.34 16.47 6.49
CA LYS A 156 -2.56 17.57 5.58
C LYS A 156 -1.50 18.64 5.82
N GLN A 157 -0.97 19.17 4.73
CA GLN A 157 -0.17 20.38 4.79
C GLN A 157 -1.10 21.60 4.79
N PRO A 158 -0.75 22.66 5.56
CA PRO A 158 -1.49 23.92 5.55
C PRO A 158 -1.41 24.65 4.20
#